data_AF-A0A0F9T7E7-F1
#
_entry.id   AF-A0A0F9T7E7-F1
#
_cell.length_a   1.000
_cell.length_b   1.000
_cell.length_c   1.000
_cell.angle_alpha   90.00
_cell.angle_beta   90.00
_cell.angle_gamma   90.00
#
_symmetry.space_group_name_H-M   'P 1'
#
loop_
_entity.id
_entity.type
_entity.pdbx_description
1 polymer ?
#
loop_
_entity_poly.entity_id
_entity_poly.type
_entity_poly.pdbx_seq_one_letter_code
_entity_poly.pdbx_strand_id
1 'polypeptide(L)'
;MPANKETLKHRKEHNLCPRDGKPNAPDRKMCKSCLVKFAVKTERYRQRKIDGGLCTNCGAEEPVGSSRLCRGCKDKSSTYMHDSHIKRYGTRKQSGQCTLCDNDAVVGKTACRPCLDNRASIKRAKHDKNQHDGQCSQCGGDLGNSTGKRCQTCIDKRNDWYQGSTTQTKDKARRDENREVVLKHYGGKCICCGENGPCFLAIDHIEGDGNTHRKAIGKYGSGFYKWLVDNDFPKEFQILCHNCNMGKRFNGGICPCGNCRESIENVERVFKIVNDLLKDKKQVTLKDVAQPLRVAITGTAISPSIIESMMLLGKESTIRRIQRCIDTTKTK
;
A
#
# COMPACT_ATOMS: atom_id res chain seq x y z
N MET A 1 11.09 12.10 -86.87
CA MET A 1 9.98 12.17 -85.89
C MET A 1 10.59 12.45 -84.52
N PRO A 2 10.44 13.67 -83.94
CA PRO A 2 11.07 13.98 -82.66
C PRO A 2 10.42 13.17 -81.54
N ALA A 3 11.26 12.54 -80.71
CA ALA A 3 10.86 11.69 -79.60
C ALA A 3 9.85 12.41 -78.69
N ASN A 4 8.73 11.74 -78.43
CA ASN A 4 7.61 12.24 -77.64
C ASN A 4 8.12 12.73 -76.27
N LYS A 5 7.78 13.97 -75.88
CA LYS A 5 8.15 14.51 -74.56
C LYS A 5 7.47 13.64 -73.51
N GLU A 6 8.26 12.77 -72.89
CA GLU A 6 7.85 11.84 -71.85
C GLU A 6 7.06 12.58 -70.75
N THR A 7 5.82 12.18 -70.51
CA THR A 7 4.91 12.91 -69.61
C THR A 7 5.31 12.71 -68.14
N LEU A 8 4.97 13.66 -67.27
CA LEU A 8 5.19 13.53 -65.81
C LEU A 8 4.48 12.31 -65.22
N LYS A 9 3.36 11.89 -65.82
CA LYS A 9 2.63 10.69 -65.44
C LYS A 9 3.46 9.44 -65.72
N HIS A 10 4.00 9.32 -66.95
CA HIS A 10 4.89 8.23 -67.33
C HIS A 10 6.11 8.14 -66.39
N ARG A 11 6.79 9.24 -66.11
CA ARG A 11 7.95 9.23 -65.21
C ARG A 11 7.62 8.71 -63.81
N LYS A 12 6.46 9.05 -63.26
CA LYS A 12 6.03 8.54 -61.95
C LYS A 12 5.74 7.04 -61.99
N GLU A 13 5.06 6.58 -63.03
CA GLU A 13 4.69 5.16 -63.22
C GLU A 13 5.94 4.28 -63.42
N HIS A 14 6.99 4.82 -64.03
CA HIS A 14 8.25 4.11 -64.29
C HIS A 14 9.37 4.39 -63.28
N ASN A 15 9.05 4.94 -62.10
CA ASN A 15 10.01 5.25 -61.04
C ASN A 15 11.20 6.14 -61.49
N LEU A 16 10.91 7.06 -62.42
CA LEU A 16 11.84 8.05 -62.94
C LEU A 16 11.63 9.40 -62.26
N CYS A 17 12.70 10.18 -62.20
CA CYS A 17 12.71 11.48 -61.59
C CYS A 17 11.84 12.44 -62.41
N PRO A 18 10.86 13.13 -61.80
CA PRO A 18 9.98 14.03 -62.53
C PRO A 18 10.73 15.21 -63.17
N ARG A 19 11.93 15.52 -62.67
CA ARG A 19 12.71 16.70 -63.07
C ARG A 19 13.63 16.44 -64.25
N ASP A 20 14.32 15.32 -64.27
CA ASP A 20 15.35 15.01 -65.29
C ASP A 20 15.21 13.62 -65.93
N GLY A 21 14.17 12.85 -65.59
CA GLY A 21 13.89 11.54 -66.19
C GLY A 21 14.82 10.41 -65.75
N LYS A 22 15.79 10.66 -64.87
CA LYS A 22 16.73 9.63 -64.39
C LYS A 22 16.07 8.72 -63.34
N PRO A 23 16.53 7.48 -63.13
CA PRO A 23 16.01 6.61 -62.08
C PRO A 23 16.03 7.28 -60.70
N ASN A 24 14.95 7.07 -59.95
CA ASN A 24 14.86 7.57 -58.58
C ASN A 24 15.90 6.93 -57.66
N ALA A 25 16.33 7.66 -56.63
CA ALA A 25 17.11 7.08 -55.55
C ALA A 25 16.23 6.11 -54.72
N PRO A 26 16.82 5.12 -54.00
CA PRO A 26 16.07 4.17 -53.18
C PRO A 26 15.11 4.87 -52.21
N ASP A 27 13.85 4.45 -52.20
CA ASP A 27 12.74 5.02 -51.40
C ASP A 27 12.49 6.54 -51.58
N ARG A 28 12.95 7.12 -52.70
CA ARG A 28 12.76 8.53 -53.04
C ARG A 28 11.98 8.69 -54.33
N LYS A 29 11.46 9.91 -54.55
CA LYS A 29 10.71 10.30 -55.77
C LYS A 29 11.55 11.11 -56.77
N MET A 30 12.86 11.20 -56.53
CA MET A 30 13.80 11.95 -57.35
C MET A 30 15.14 11.21 -57.42
N CYS A 31 15.88 11.44 -58.50
CA CYS A 31 17.25 10.93 -58.64
C CYS A 31 18.20 11.62 -57.64
N LYS A 32 19.33 10.96 -57.33
CA LYS A 32 20.33 11.47 -56.36
C LYS A 32 20.80 12.89 -56.67
N SER A 33 21.10 13.19 -57.93
CA SER A 33 21.56 14.52 -58.34
C SER A 33 20.50 15.61 -58.16
N CYS A 34 19.24 15.31 -58.47
CA CYS A 34 18.16 16.27 -58.28
C CYS A 34 17.81 16.45 -56.79
N LEU A 35 17.97 15.42 -55.96
CA LEU A 35 17.85 15.54 -54.50
C LEU A 35 18.90 16.48 -53.91
N VAL A 36 20.17 16.34 -54.30
CA VAL A 36 21.24 17.25 -53.84
C VAL A 36 20.94 18.68 -54.25
N LYS A 37 20.58 18.92 -55.52
CA LYS A 37 20.19 20.25 -56.00
C LYS A 37 18.99 20.82 -55.25
N PHE A 38 18.01 19.99 -54.93
CA PHE A 38 16.85 20.39 -54.15
C PHE A 38 17.23 20.76 -52.70
N ALA A 39 18.08 19.96 -52.06
CA ALA A 39 18.56 20.23 -50.70
C ALA A 39 19.31 21.57 -50.61
N VAL A 40 20.26 21.82 -51.53
CA VAL A 40 20.99 23.09 -51.61
C VAL A 40 20.03 24.27 -51.81
N LYS A 41 19.04 24.12 -52.70
CA LYS A 41 18.03 25.16 -52.95
C LYS A 41 17.20 25.44 -51.69
N THR A 42 16.74 24.38 -51.01
CA THR A 42 15.93 24.47 -49.80
C THR A 42 16.70 25.13 -48.66
N GLU A 43 17.98 24.77 -48.46
CA GLU A 43 18.82 25.38 -47.44
C GLU A 43 19.06 26.87 -47.73
N ARG A 44 19.30 27.24 -48.99
CA ARG A 44 19.42 28.65 -49.38
C ARG A 44 18.16 29.46 -49.05
N TYR A 45 16.97 28.90 -49.29
CA TYR A 45 15.72 29.59 -48.91
C TYR A 45 15.54 29.67 -47.40
N ARG A 46 15.93 28.61 -46.67
CA ARG A 46 15.89 28.59 -45.22
C ARG A 46 16.80 29.68 -44.64
N GLN A 47 18.03 29.78 -45.15
CA GLN A 47 19.00 30.78 -44.70
C GLN A 47 18.49 32.19 -44.96
N ARG A 48 17.92 32.47 -46.15
CA ARG A 48 17.28 33.77 -46.43
C ARG A 48 16.18 34.14 -45.43
N LYS A 49 15.38 33.16 -44.98
CA LYS A 49 14.36 33.41 -43.94
C LYS A 49 15.01 33.72 -42.60
N ILE A 50 16.07 33.01 -42.22
CA ILE A 50 16.83 33.25 -40.98
C ILE A 50 17.45 34.66 -41.01
N ASP A 51 18.14 35.01 -42.09
CA ASP A 51 18.80 36.31 -42.27
C ASP A 51 17.79 37.46 -42.27
N GLY A 52 16.58 37.21 -42.81
CA GLY A 52 15.47 38.15 -42.78
C GLY A 52 14.67 38.17 -41.47
N GLY A 53 15.07 37.42 -40.44
CA GLY A 53 14.36 37.38 -39.15
C GLY A 53 13.00 36.67 -39.19
N LEU A 54 12.74 35.85 -40.20
CA LEU A 54 11.43 35.21 -40.46
C LEU A 54 11.39 33.73 -40.05
N CYS A 55 10.20 33.27 -39.74
CA CYS A 55 9.88 31.87 -39.45
C CYS A 55 10.38 30.96 -40.57
N THR A 56 11.24 30.00 -40.23
CA THR A 56 11.84 29.08 -41.21
C THR A 56 10.82 28.19 -41.94
N ASN A 57 9.64 27.96 -41.34
CA ASN A 57 8.55 27.18 -41.95
C ASN A 57 7.70 28.06 -42.89
N CYS A 58 6.87 28.96 -42.36
CA CYS A 58 5.95 29.77 -43.20
C CYS A 58 6.64 30.96 -43.89
N GLY A 59 7.67 31.55 -43.29
CA GLY A 59 8.31 32.78 -43.79
C GLY A 59 7.46 34.04 -43.70
N ALA A 60 6.36 34.02 -42.95
CA ALA A 60 5.40 35.14 -42.88
C ALA A 60 5.53 36.02 -41.63
N GLU A 61 6.02 35.44 -40.53
CA GLU A 61 6.07 36.08 -39.20
C GLU A 61 7.41 35.81 -38.55
N GLU A 62 7.78 36.63 -37.57
CA GLU A 62 8.99 36.45 -36.76
C GLU A 62 8.90 35.20 -35.85
N PRO A 63 10.04 34.52 -35.58
CA PRO A 63 10.10 33.42 -34.62
C PRO A 63 9.84 33.85 -33.17
N VAL A 64 9.42 32.90 -32.32
CA VAL A 64 9.16 33.16 -30.89
C VAL A 64 10.21 32.56 -29.95
N GLY A 65 10.79 33.41 -29.08
CA GLY A 65 11.80 33.00 -28.10
C GLY A 65 13.04 32.40 -28.77
N SER A 66 13.49 31.24 -28.29
CA SER A 66 14.63 30.51 -28.89
C SER A 66 14.26 29.64 -30.11
N SER A 67 13.00 29.70 -30.57
CA SER A 67 12.53 28.92 -31.72
C SER A 67 12.94 29.56 -33.03
N ARG A 68 13.07 28.75 -34.09
CA ARG A 68 13.17 29.22 -35.49
C ARG A 68 11.81 29.29 -36.21
N LEU A 69 10.73 29.07 -35.45
CA LEU A 69 9.34 29.07 -35.92
C LEU A 69 8.55 30.17 -35.23
N CYS A 70 7.61 30.79 -35.95
CA CYS A 70 6.58 31.63 -35.36
C CYS A 70 5.64 30.80 -34.47
N ARG A 71 4.82 31.47 -33.65
CA ARG A 71 3.88 30.81 -32.72
C ARG A 71 2.98 29.81 -33.42
N GLY A 72 2.28 30.23 -34.49
CA GLY A 72 1.35 29.36 -35.21
C GLY A 72 2.01 28.13 -35.85
N CYS A 73 3.23 28.26 -36.36
CA CYS A 73 3.98 27.11 -36.89
C CYS A 73 4.49 26.18 -35.78
N LYS A 74 4.90 26.76 -34.64
CA LYS A 74 5.36 26.01 -33.47
C LYS A 74 4.22 25.17 -32.88
N ASP A 75 3.04 25.76 -32.74
CA ASP A 75 1.86 25.10 -32.17
C ASP A 75 1.40 23.96 -33.09
N LYS A 76 1.28 24.21 -34.40
CA LYS A 76 0.97 23.17 -35.39
C LYS A 76 1.99 22.03 -35.37
N SER A 77 3.28 22.36 -35.27
CA SER A 77 4.33 21.35 -35.17
C SER A 77 4.22 20.55 -33.87
N SER A 78 3.86 21.19 -32.75
CA SER A 78 3.67 20.52 -31.46
C SER A 78 2.51 19.53 -31.51
N THR A 79 1.35 19.96 -32.01
CA THR A 79 0.17 19.11 -32.18
C THR A 79 0.46 17.93 -33.11
N TYR A 80 1.08 18.18 -34.26
CA TYR A 80 1.47 17.11 -35.18
C TYR A 80 2.41 16.08 -34.53
N MET A 81 3.42 16.54 -33.78
CA MET A 81 4.34 15.64 -33.08
C MET A 81 3.63 14.83 -31.98
N HIS A 82 2.67 15.45 -31.28
CA HIS A 82 1.83 14.76 -30.30
C HIS A 82 1.00 13.66 -30.95
N ASP A 83 0.29 13.95 -32.04
CA ASP A 83 -0.54 12.99 -32.76
C ASP A 83 0.29 11.85 -33.35
N SER A 84 1.44 12.17 -33.93
CA SER A 84 2.40 11.18 -34.45
C SER A 84 2.92 10.27 -33.34
N HIS A 85 3.24 10.83 -32.17
CA HIS A 85 3.66 10.06 -31.01
C HIS A 85 2.55 9.13 -30.51
N ILE A 86 1.31 9.62 -30.38
CA ILE A 86 0.15 8.80 -29.99
C ILE A 86 -0.03 7.65 -30.97
N LYS A 87 -0.02 7.94 -32.28
CA LYS A 87 -0.17 6.93 -33.33
C LYS A 87 0.93 5.87 -33.25
N ARG A 88 2.20 6.30 -33.13
CA ARG A 88 3.36 5.39 -33.00
C ARG A 88 3.24 4.53 -31.74
N TYR A 89 2.89 5.13 -30.61
CA TYR A 89 2.71 4.43 -29.34
C TYR A 89 1.61 3.36 -29.45
N GLY A 90 0.44 3.74 -29.98
CA GLY A 90 -0.69 2.83 -30.16
C GLY A 90 -0.35 1.66 -31.09
N THR A 91 0.28 1.95 -32.23
CA THR A 91 0.70 0.94 -33.21
C THR A 91 1.67 -0.07 -32.59
N ARG A 92 2.71 0.42 -31.89
CA ARG A 92 3.72 -0.44 -31.24
C ARG A 92 3.12 -1.28 -30.12
N LYS A 93 2.25 -0.69 -29.32
CA LYS A 93 1.56 -1.41 -28.25
C LYS A 93 0.70 -2.55 -28.81
N GLN A 94 -0.01 -2.31 -29.92
CA GLN A 94 -0.84 -3.33 -30.58
C GLN A 94 0.00 -4.45 -31.21
N SER A 95 1.16 -4.11 -31.78
CA SER A 95 2.07 -5.09 -32.39
C SER A 95 2.99 -5.81 -31.39
N GLY A 96 2.86 -5.57 -30.08
CA GLY A 96 3.73 -6.16 -29.07
C GLY A 96 5.17 -5.61 -29.10
N GLN A 97 5.41 -4.48 -29.78
CA GLN A 97 6.72 -3.84 -29.87
C GLN A 97 6.96 -2.87 -28.70
N CYS A 98 8.23 -2.64 -28.39
CA CYS A 98 8.63 -1.66 -27.40
C CYS A 98 8.20 -0.26 -27.84
N THR A 99 7.52 0.45 -26.95
CA THR A 99 7.04 1.82 -27.21
C THR A 99 8.17 2.87 -27.25
N LEU A 100 9.40 2.49 -26.89
CA LEU A 100 10.56 3.40 -26.74
C LEU A 100 11.70 3.12 -27.72
N CYS A 101 11.83 1.88 -28.21
CA CYS A 101 12.84 1.46 -29.17
C CYS A 101 12.25 0.40 -30.11
N ASP A 102 13.06 -0.20 -30.98
CA ASP A 102 12.56 -1.08 -32.04
C ASP A 102 12.56 -2.57 -31.66
N ASN A 103 12.91 -2.89 -30.40
CA ASN A 103 12.87 -4.25 -29.86
C ASN A 103 11.45 -4.68 -29.50
N ASP A 104 11.24 -5.98 -29.30
CA ASP A 104 9.98 -6.51 -28.81
C ASP A 104 9.74 -6.17 -27.33
N ALA A 105 8.47 -5.95 -26.98
CA ALA A 105 8.07 -5.72 -25.60
C ALA A 105 8.07 -7.03 -24.80
N VAL A 106 8.32 -6.92 -23.50
CA VAL A 106 8.11 -8.05 -22.59
C VAL A 106 6.61 -8.35 -22.52
N VAL A 107 6.23 -9.64 -22.48
CA VAL A 107 4.83 -10.07 -22.34
C VAL A 107 4.14 -9.35 -21.17
N GLY A 108 3.00 -8.73 -21.45
CA GLY A 108 2.25 -7.94 -20.46
C GLY A 108 2.83 -6.56 -20.13
N LYS A 109 3.89 -6.12 -20.82
CA LYS A 109 4.49 -4.77 -20.71
C LYS A 109 4.42 -4.05 -22.06
N THR A 110 4.68 -2.75 -22.03
CA THR A 110 4.70 -1.89 -23.24
C THR A 110 6.12 -1.55 -23.71
N ALA A 111 7.14 -2.13 -23.09
CA ALA A 111 8.54 -1.85 -23.38
C ALA A 111 9.38 -3.12 -23.24
N CYS A 112 10.52 -3.14 -23.95
CA CYS A 112 11.52 -4.19 -23.84
C CYS A 112 12.26 -4.12 -22.49
N ARG A 113 12.89 -5.23 -22.08
CA ARG A 113 13.63 -5.30 -20.82
C ARG A 113 14.72 -4.21 -20.69
N PRO A 114 15.60 -3.97 -21.69
CA PRO A 114 16.59 -2.89 -21.60
C PRO A 114 16.00 -1.50 -21.35
N CYS A 115 14.91 -1.15 -22.04
CA CYS A 115 14.26 0.14 -21.82
C CYS A 115 13.58 0.24 -20.46
N LEU A 116 13.01 -0.85 -19.95
CA LEU A 116 12.46 -0.90 -18.59
C LEU A 116 13.54 -0.70 -17.53
N ASP A 117 14.67 -1.39 -17.67
CA ASP A 117 15.78 -1.32 -16.72
C ASP A 117 16.44 0.05 -16.74
N ASN A 118 16.63 0.64 -17.93
CA ASN A 118 17.12 2.01 -18.06
C ASN A 118 16.19 3.02 -17.37
N ARG A 119 14.87 2.92 -17.62
CA ARG A 119 13.88 3.79 -16.95
C ARG A 119 13.88 3.60 -15.44
N ALA A 120 14.06 2.38 -14.95
CA ALA A 120 14.16 2.09 -13.53
C ALA A 120 15.44 2.70 -12.94
N SER A 121 16.58 2.60 -13.66
CA SER A 121 17.85 3.20 -13.28
C SER A 121 17.76 4.72 -13.15
N ILE A 122 17.22 5.40 -14.18
CA ILE A 122 17.02 6.85 -14.19
C ILE A 122 16.10 7.27 -13.03
N LYS A 123 15.03 6.52 -12.76
CA LYS A 123 14.14 6.80 -11.62
C LYS A 123 14.84 6.68 -10.28
N ARG A 124 15.67 5.65 -10.08
CA ARG A 124 16.47 5.48 -8.86
C ARG A 124 17.47 6.61 -8.69
N ALA A 125 18.24 6.92 -9.73
CA ALA A 125 19.21 8.02 -9.71
C ALA A 125 18.54 9.36 -9.36
N LYS A 126 17.36 9.65 -9.93
CA LYS A 126 16.57 10.84 -9.56
C LYS A 126 16.13 10.80 -8.09
N HIS A 127 15.64 9.66 -7.63
CA HIS A 127 15.19 9.47 -6.26
C HIS A 127 16.31 9.70 -5.25
N ASP A 128 17.48 9.13 -5.52
CA ASP A 128 18.66 9.22 -4.65
C ASP A 128 19.21 10.64 -4.63
N LYS A 129 19.30 11.28 -5.80
CA LYS A 129 19.65 12.70 -5.92
C LYS A 129 18.69 13.58 -5.09
N ASN A 130 17.38 13.41 -5.26
CA ASN A 130 16.40 14.20 -4.52
C ASN A 130 16.54 14.00 -3.01
N GLN A 131 16.81 12.77 -2.55
CA GLN A 131 17.04 12.52 -1.12
C GLN A 131 18.31 13.21 -0.61
N HIS A 132 19.41 13.10 -1.38
CA HIS A 132 20.67 13.78 -1.06
C HIS A 132 20.48 15.29 -0.96
N ASP A 133 19.72 15.87 -1.88
CA ASP A 133 19.48 17.32 -1.96
C ASP A 133 18.41 17.80 -0.95
N GLY A 134 17.91 16.93 -0.06
CA GLY A 134 16.88 17.29 0.93
C GLY A 134 15.51 17.58 0.32
N GLN A 135 15.24 17.10 -0.89
CA GLN A 135 14.02 17.35 -1.65
C GLN A 135 13.04 16.17 -1.59
N CYS A 136 11.80 16.42 -2.03
CA CYS A 136 10.80 15.38 -2.22
C CYS A 136 11.31 14.29 -3.18
N SER A 137 11.43 13.07 -2.66
CA SER A 137 11.94 11.91 -3.40
C SER A 137 11.07 11.44 -4.58
N GLN A 138 9.89 12.04 -4.75
CA GLN A 138 8.96 11.76 -5.86
C GLN A 138 8.98 12.87 -6.92
N CYS A 139 8.77 14.13 -6.52
CA CYS A 139 8.65 15.25 -7.47
C CYS A 139 9.92 16.10 -7.59
N GLY A 140 10.77 16.15 -6.56
CA GLY A 140 11.92 17.05 -6.44
C GLY A 140 11.59 18.44 -5.90
N GLY A 141 10.35 18.67 -5.46
CA GLY A 141 9.95 19.92 -4.79
C GLY A 141 10.38 19.95 -3.33
N ASP A 142 10.20 21.10 -2.69
CA ASP A 142 10.45 21.31 -1.27
C ASP A 142 9.60 20.37 -0.39
N LEU A 143 10.18 19.89 0.72
CA LEU A 143 9.51 19.02 1.69
C LEU A 143 8.58 19.81 2.61
N GLY A 144 8.83 21.11 2.80
CA GLY A 144 8.08 21.96 3.72
C GLY A 144 8.02 21.33 5.13
N ASN A 145 6.80 21.18 5.67
CA ASN A 145 6.59 20.62 7.01
C ASN A 145 6.57 19.07 7.04
N SER A 146 6.88 18.39 5.93
CA SER A 146 6.86 16.93 5.92
C SER A 146 8.06 16.35 6.66
N THR A 147 7.80 15.50 7.64
CA THR A 147 8.83 14.71 8.34
C THR A 147 9.31 13.50 7.53
N GLY A 148 8.71 13.25 6.36
CA GLY A 148 9.02 12.11 5.50
C GLY A 148 9.84 12.48 4.25
N LYS A 149 10.09 11.48 3.41
CA LYS A 149 10.85 11.65 2.15
C LYS A 149 10.04 12.28 1.00
N ARG A 150 8.83 12.77 1.24
CA ARG A 150 7.91 13.29 0.19
C ARG A 150 7.20 14.53 0.70
N CYS A 151 6.99 15.51 -0.17
CA CYS A 151 6.17 16.67 0.15
C CYS A 151 4.71 16.27 0.38
N GLN A 152 3.97 17.12 1.10
CA GLN A 152 2.57 16.86 1.49
C GLN A 152 1.68 16.56 0.27
N THR A 153 1.79 17.36 -0.79
CA THR A 153 1.02 17.13 -2.03
C THR A 153 1.26 15.76 -2.66
N CYS A 154 2.49 15.22 -2.59
CA CYS A 154 2.78 13.87 -3.08
C CYS A 154 2.25 12.78 -2.14
N ILE A 155 2.14 13.07 -0.84
CA ILE A 155 1.53 12.18 0.14
C ILE A 155 0.03 12.12 -0.10
N ASP A 156 -0.63 13.27 -0.23
CA ASP A 156 -2.08 13.37 -0.45
C ASP A 156 -2.50 12.66 -1.72
N LYS A 157 -1.85 12.97 -2.86
CA LYS A 157 -2.10 12.27 -4.14
C LYS A 157 -1.95 10.75 -4.04
N ARG A 158 -0.99 10.27 -3.25
CA ARG A 158 -0.82 8.83 -3.02
C ARG A 158 -1.97 8.28 -2.17
N ASN A 159 -2.37 8.98 -1.12
CA ASN A 159 -3.44 8.56 -0.23
C ASN A 159 -4.78 8.53 -0.96
N ASP A 160 -5.09 9.57 -1.75
CA ASP A 160 -6.28 9.64 -2.60
C ASP A 160 -6.33 8.48 -3.59
N TRP A 161 -5.20 8.20 -4.27
CA TRP A 161 -5.11 7.04 -5.14
C TRP A 161 -5.30 5.72 -4.39
N TYR A 162 -4.81 5.62 -3.16
CA TYR A 162 -4.87 4.38 -2.38
C TYR A 162 -6.29 4.13 -1.85
N GLN A 163 -7.01 5.16 -1.41
CA GLN A 163 -8.38 5.05 -0.93
C GLN A 163 -9.30 4.52 -2.03
N GLY A 164 -9.99 3.41 -1.77
CA GLY A 164 -10.89 2.78 -2.73
C GLY A 164 -10.18 2.04 -3.88
N SER A 165 -8.85 1.95 -3.87
CA SER A 165 -8.12 1.22 -4.91
C SER A 165 -8.24 -0.30 -4.78
N THR A 166 -8.07 -0.98 -5.91
CA THR A 166 -7.89 -2.45 -5.93
C THR A 166 -6.67 -2.88 -5.12
N THR A 167 -5.64 -2.03 -5.02
CA THR A 167 -4.45 -2.25 -4.18
C THR A 167 -4.83 -2.30 -2.71
N GLN A 168 -5.62 -1.35 -2.21
CA GLN A 168 -6.08 -1.35 -0.82
C GLN A 168 -6.87 -2.62 -0.47
N THR A 169 -7.73 -3.06 -1.38
CA THR A 169 -8.52 -4.30 -1.20
C THR A 169 -7.62 -5.53 -1.12
N LYS A 170 -6.64 -5.65 -2.03
CA LYS A 170 -5.65 -6.74 -2.02
C LYS A 170 -4.77 -6.72 -0.78
N ASP A 171 -4.34 -5.53 -0.34
CA ASP A 171 -3.55 -5.37 0.87
C ASP A 171 -4.34 -5.71 2.14
N LYS A 172 -5.65 -5.45 2.18
CA LYS A 172 -6.51 -5.93 3.26
C LYS A 172 -6.59 -7.46 3.23
N ALA A 173 -6.95 -8.05 2.10
CA ALA A 173 -7.08 -9.51 1.96
C ALA A 173 -5.80 -10.24 2.38
N ARG A 174 -4.64 -9.77 1.92
CA ARG A 174 -3.32 -10.31 2.28
C ARG A 174 -3.01 -10.21 3.79
N ARG A 175 -3.47 -9.15 4.46
CA ARG A 175 -3.29 -8.99 5.92
C ARG A 175 -4.17 -9.97 6.68
N ASP A 176 -5.41 -10.13 6.23
CA ASP A 176 -6.38 -11.05 6.83
C ASP A 176 -5.92 -12.50 6.66
N GLU A 177 -5.47 -12.88 5.46
CA GLU A 177 -4.91 -14.19 5.15
C GLU A 177 -3.68 -14.52 6.00
N ASN A 178 -2.67 -13.63 6.04
CA ASN A 178 -1.49 -13.85 6.89
C ASN A 178 -1.87 -13.99 8.37
N ARG A 179 -2.85 -13.20 8.84
CA ARG A 179 -3.33 -13.29 10.22
C ARG A 179 -3.99 -14.64 10.47
N GLU A 180 -4.86 -15.09 9.59
CA GLU A 180 -5.57 -16.36 9.71
C GLU A 180 -4.59 -17.55 9.74
N VAL A 181 -3.65 -17.59 8.79
CA VAL A 181 -2.63 -18.65 8.70
C VAL A 181 -1.80 -18.72 9.98
N VAL A 182 -1.33 -17.57 10.47
CA VAL A 182 -0.54 -17.49 11.71
C VAL A 182 -1.36 -17.94 12.92
N LEU A 183 -2.60 -17.44 13.08
CA LEU A 183 -3.44 -17.82 14.22
C LEU A 183 -3.71 -19.33 14.22
N LYS A 184 -4.00 -19.90 13.04
CA LYS A 184 -4.24 -21.34 12.87
C LYS A 184 -2.99 -22.16 13.20
N HIS A 185 -1.81 -21.73 12.76
CA HIS A 185 -0.56 -22.42 13.04
C HIS A 185 -0.31 -22.55 14.55
N TYR A 186 -0.45 -21.45 15.29
CA TYR A 186 -0.22 -21.43 16.74
C TYR A 186 -1.42 -21.94 17.56
N GLY A 187 -2.36 -22.67 16.94
CA GLY A 187 -3.41 -23.42 17.62
C GLY A 187 -4.79 -22.75 17.67
N GLY A 188 -4.94 -21.51 17.22
CA GLY A 188 -6.24 -20.84 17.04
C GLY A 188 -7.03 -20.54 18.31
N LYS A 189 -6.41 -20.66 19.49
CA LYS A 189 -7.04 -20.38 20.78
C LYS A 189 -6.03 -19.86 21.79
N CYS A 190 -6.49 -19.03 22.72
CA CYS A 190 -5.72 -18.58 23.86
C CYS A 190 -5.30 -19.79 24.71
N ILE A 191 -4.00 -19.99 24.89
CA ILE A 191 -3.48 -21.09 25.72
C ILE A 191 -3.84 -20.93 27.20
N CYS A 192 -4.16 -19.70 27.63
CA CYS A 192 -4.46 -19.37 29.02
C CYS A 192 -5.95 -19.58 29.38
N CYS A 193 -6.87 -18.96 28.62
CA CYS A 193 -8.31 -18.97 28.93
C CYS A 193 -9.17 -19.78 27.96
N GLY A 194 -8.61 -20.28 26.86
CA GLY A 194 -9.36 -21.04 25.86
C GLY A 194 -10.18 -20.22 24.85
N GLU A 195 -10.21 -18.89 24.98
CA GLU A 195 -10.84 -18.00 23.99
C GLU A 195 -10.37 -18.35 22.57
N ASN A 196 -11.29 -18.46 21.61
CA ASN A 196 -11.00 -18.92 20.25
C ASN A 196 -11.55 -17.99 19.17
N GLY A 197 -12.23 -16.90 19.53
CA GLY A 197 -12.69 -15.87 18.60
C GLY A 197 -11.49 -15.12 18.00
N PRO A 198 -11.25 -15.18 16.68
CA PRO A 198 -10.04 -14.62 16.06
C PRO A 198 -9.84 -13.11 16.28
N CYS A 199 -10.93 -12.37 16.51
CA CYS A 199 -10.91 -10.94 16.84
C CYS A 199 -10.34 -10.65 18.23
N PHE A 200 -10.31 -11.64 19.13
CA PHE A 200 -9.80 -11.51 20.49
C PHE A 200 -8.35 -11.98 20.64
N LEU A 201 -7.77 -12.63 19.61
CA LEU A 201 -6.47 -13.28 19.69
C LEU A 201 -5.31 -12.37 19.30
N ALA A 202 -4.18 -12.55 19.97
CA ALA A 202 -2.92 -11.88 19.74
C ALA A 202 -1.76 -12.88 19.78
N ILE A 203 -0.70 -12.56 19.04
CA ILE A 203 0.58 -13.24 19.17
C ILE A 203 1.29 -12.69 20.41
N ASP A 204 1.69 -13.60 21.28
CA ASP A 204 2.50 -13.34 22.47
C ASP A 204 3.88 -13.97 22.30
N HIS A 205 4.89 -13.28 22.83
CA HIS A 205 6.25 -13.79 22.97
C HIS A 205 6.32 -14.56 24.28
N ILE A 206 6.67 -15.85 24.23
CA ILE A 206 6.69 -16.72 25.42
C ILE A 206 7.58 -16.12 26.51
N GLU A 207 8.79 -15.68 26.14
CA GLU A 207 9.79 -15.07 27.03
C GLU A 207 9.52 -13.59 27.37
N GLY A 208 8.43 -12.99 26.85
CA GLY A 208 8.06 -11.61 27.15
C GLY A 208 8.98 -10.53 26.54
N ASP A 209 9.88 -10.90 25.64
CA ASP A 209 10.90 -10.05 25.03
C ASP A 209 10.44 -9.31 23.76
N GLY A 210 9.14 -9.30 23.48
CA GLY A 210 8.63 -8.93 22.15
C GLY A 210 8.93 -7.52 21.67
N ASN A 211 9.19 -6.56 22.58
CA ASN A 211 9.66 -5.23 22.18
C ASN A 211 11.08 -5.30 21.58
N THR A 212 11.98 -6.03 22.24
CA THR A 212 13.36 -6.23 21.80
C THR A 212 13.39 -6.97 20.47
N HIS A 213 12.65 -8.09 20.37
CA HIS A 213 12.59 -8.85 19.13
C HIS A 213 12.05 -7.99 17.97
N ARG A 214 10.91 -7.30 18.13
CA ARG A 214 10.33 -6.45 17.06
C ARG A 214 11.25 -5.31 16.63
N LYS A 215 12.01 -4.73 17.57
CA LYS A 215 13.06 -3.74 17.25
C LYS A 215 14.19 -4.35 16.43
N ALA A 216 14.67 -5.53 16.80
CA ALA A 216 15.77 -6.21 16.10
C ALA A 216 15.41 -6.54 14.64
N ILE A 217 14.19 -7.05 14.39
CA ILE A 217 13.76 -7.39 13.02
C ILE A 217 13.16 -6.20 12.25
N GLY A 218 12.83 -5.10 12.94
CA GLY A 218 12.19 -3.93 12.35
C GLY A 218 10.80 -4.21 11.74
N LYS A 219 10.08 -5.22 12.24
CA LYS A 219 8.75 -5.62 11.75
C LYS A 219 7.71 -5.44 12.84
N TYR A 220 6.62 -4.78 12.49
CA TYR A 220 5.52 -4.44 13.40
C TYR A 220 4.17 -4.68 12.71
N GLY A 221 3.11 -4.87 13.50
CA GLY A 221 1.75 -5.04 13.02
C GLY A 221 1.64 -6.11 11.92
N SER A 222 1.05 -5.77 10.78
CA SER A 222 0.93 -6.70 9.64
C SER A 222 2.26 -7.24 9.10
N GLY A 223 3.32 -6.45 9.16
CA GLY A 223 4.65 -6.90 8.73
C GLY A 223 5.21 -8.00 9.62
N PHE A 224 4.80 -8.06 10.89
CA PHE A 224 5.18 -9.11 11.82
C PHE A 224 4.50 -10.45 11.47
N TYR A 225 3.20 -10.43 11.13
CA TYR A 225 2.51 -11.64 10.67
C TYR A 225 3.15 -12.22 9.41
N LYS A 226 3.48 -11.36 8.44
CA LYS A 226 4.23 -11.80 7.26
C LYS A 226 5.59 -12.39 7.64
N TRP A 227 6.31 -11.77 8.58
CA TRP A 227 7.60 -12.27 9.03
C TRP A 227 7.49 -13.68 9.63
N LEU A 228 6.45 -13.96 10.43
CA LEU A 228 6.21 -15.30 10.98
C LEU A 228 6.02 -16.35 9.87
N VAL A 229 5.25 -16.02 8.82
CA VAL A 229 5.06 -16.89 7.66
C VAL A 229 6.37 -17.11 6.89
N ASP A 230 7.13 -16.04 6.65
CA ASP A 230 8.38 -16.10 5.89
C ASP A 230 9.52 -16.83 6.65
N ASN A 231 9.40 -16.98 7.97
CA ASN A 231 10.40 -17.62 8.84
C ASN A 231 9.91 -18.96 9.41
N ASP A 232 8.97 -19.62 8.72
CA ASP A 232 8.49 -20.97 9.04
C ASP A 232 7.97 -21.12 10.48
N PHE A 233 7.22 -20.12 10.95
CA PHE A 233 6.52 -20.12 12.23
C PHE A 233 7.38 -20.55 13.44
N PRO A 234 8.29 -19.67 13.90
CA PRO A 234 9.18 -19.98 15.01
C PRO A 234 8.41 -20.37 16.30
N LYS A 235 9.02 -21.20 17.15
CA LYS A 235 8.33 -21.85 18.29
C LYS A 235 8.25 -20.98 19.55
N GLU A 236 8.95 -19.85 19.59
CA GLU A 236 8.96 -18.89 20.71
C GLU A 236 7.67 -18.05 20.83
N PHE A 237 6.67 -18.34 20.00
CA PHE A 237 5.39 -17.65 19.96
C PHE A 237 4.25 -18.52 20.45
N GLN A 238 3.26 -17.87 21.06
CA GLN A 238 2.00 -18.50 21.47
C GLN A 238 0.82 -17.58 21.17
N ILE A 239 -0.38 -18.15 21.20
CA ILE A 239 -1.63 -17.38 21.14
C ILE A 239 -2.11 -17.06 22.56
N LEU A 240 -2.34 -15.78 22.82
CA LEU A 240 -3.11 -15.29 23.96
C LEU A 240 -4.26 -14.43 23.47
N CYS A 241 -5.37 -14.35 24.22
CA CYS A 241 -6.35 -13.31 23.97
C CYS A 241 -5.78 -11.94 24.41
N HIS A 242 -6.31 -10.85 23.88
CA HIS A 242 -5.85 -9.50 24.20
C HIS A 242 -5.83 -9.22 25.72
N ASN A 243 -6.83 -9.75 26.46
CA ASN A 243 -6.91 -9.59 27.91
C ASN A 243 -5.81 -10.38 28.63
N CYS A 244 -5.58 -11.65 28.26
CA CYS A 244 -4.52 -12.47 28.86
C CYS A 244 -3.13 -11.94 28.53
N ASN A 245 -2.90 -11.47 27.30
CA ASN A 245 -1.62 -10.86 26.89
C ASN A 245 -1.33 -9.58 27.71
N MET A 246 -2.32 -8.69 27.82
CA MET A 246 -2.18 -7.49 28.65
C MET A 246 -2.02 -7.83 30.14
N GLY A 247 -2.77 -8.82 30.64
CA GLY A 247 -2.65 -9.31 32.00
C GLY A 247 -1.25 -9.81 32.31
N LYS A 248 -0.68 -10.66 31.44
CA LYS A 248 0.70 -11.16 31.53
C LYS A 248 1.69 -10.00 31.66
N ARG A 249 1.55 -8.95 30.84
CA ARG A 249 2.41 -7.76 30.88
C ARG A 249 2.35 -7.03 32.22
N PHE A 250 1.16 -6.83 32.77
CA PHE A 250 1.00 -6.06 34.02
C PHE A 250 1.36 -6.87 35.27
N ASN A 251 1.32 -8.20 35.19
CA ASN A 251 1.50 -9.08 36.33
C ASN A 251 2.78 -9.92 36.21
N GLY A 252 3.86 -9.31 35.71
CA GLY A 252 5.21 -9.88 35.76
C GLY A 252 5.40 -11.21 35.01
N GLY A 253 4.65 -11.44 33.93
CA GLY A 253 4.73 -12.69 33.15
C GLY A 253 3.69 -13.74 33.54
N ILE A 254 2.88 -13.48 34.58
CA ILE A 254 1.85 -14.40 35.07
C ILE A 254 0.48 -13.85 34.70
N CYS A 255 -0.41 -14.65 34.09
CA CYS A 255 -1.80 -14.19 33.89
C CYS A 255 -2.45 -13.89 35.25
N PRO A 256 -3.14 -12.75 35.43
CA PRO A 256 -3.87 -12.42 36.67
C PRO A 256 -4.87 -13.51 37.08
N CYS A 257 -5.33 -14.27 36.09
CA CYS A 257 -6.31 -15.31 36.22
C CYS A 257 -5.77 -16.60 36.89
N GLY A 258 -4.45 -16.81 36.97
CA GLY A 258 -3.78 -17.96 37.62
C GLY A 258 -4.04 -19.33 36.98
N ASN A 259 -5.31 -19.65 36.73
CA ASN A 259 -5.86 -20.77 35.98
C ASN A 259 -7.33 -20.42 35.64
N CYS A 260 -7.62 -19.92 34.44
CA CYS A 260 -9.00 -19.63 33.99
C CYS A 260 -9.93 -20.86 34.02
N ARG A 261 -9.36 -22.06 33.95
CA ARG A 261 -10.11 -23.32 33.92
C ARG A 261 -10.51 -23.79 35.32
N GLU A 262 -9.60 -23.62 36.27
CA GLU A 262 -9.80 -23.99 37.69
C GLU A 262 -10.74 -23.00 38.40
N SER A 263 -10.79 -21.75 37.93
CA SER A 263 -11.75 -20.76 38.42
C SER A 263 -13.19 -21.15 38.11
N ILE A 264 -13.50 -21.66 36.90
CA ILE A 264 -14.87 -22.07 36.53
C ILE A 264 -15.35 -23.26 37.39
N GLU A 265 -14.53 -24.28 37.58
CA GLU A 265 -14.87 -25.42 38.46
C GLU A 265 -15.08 -24.98 39.92
N ASN A 266 -14.32 -23.97 40.37
CA ASN A 266 -14.50 -23.37 41.69
C ASN A 266 -15.78 -22.52 41.81
N VAL A 267 -16.24 -21.83 40.74
CA VAL A 267 -17.55 -21.13 40.71
C VAL A 267 -18.67 -22.12 41.01
N GLU A 268 -18.72 -23.23 40.26
CA GLU A 268 -19.78 -24.23 40.38
C GLU A 268 -19.77 -24.89 41.76
N ARG A 269 -18.59 -25.22 42.28
CA ARG A 269 -18.42 -25.79 43.61
C ARG A 269 -18.87 -24.83 44.72
N VAL A 270 -18.48 -23.56 44.65
CA VAL A 270 -18.89 -22.53 45.62
C VAL A 270 -20.40 -22.30 45.54
N PHE A 271 -20.97 -22.23 44.33
CA PHE A 271 -22.40 -22.09 44.13
C PHE A 271 -23.18 -23.25 44.74
N LYS A 272 -22.70 -24.48 44.56
CA LYS A 272 -23.30 -25.68 45.16
C LYS A 272 -23.27 -25.61 46.68
N ILE A 273 -22.11 -25.35 47.28
CA ILE A 273 -21.94 -25.24 48.73
C ILE A 273 -22.87 -24.17 49.32
N VAL A 274 -22.96 -22.99 48.69
CA VAL A 274 -23.82 -21.91 49.17
C VAL A 274 -25.30 -22.30 49.10
N ASN A 275 -25.74 -22.92 48.01
CA ASN A 275 -27.13 -23.36 47.90
C ASN A 275 -27.49 -24.47 48.89
N ASP A 276 -26.58 -25.43 49.12
CA ASP A 276 -26.79 -26.53 50.06
C ASP A 276 -26.89 -25.99 51.51
N LEU A 277 -26.00 -25.08 51.90
CA LEU A 277 -26.06 -24.43 53.22
C LEU A 277 -27.35 -23.62 53.45
N LEU A 278 -27.83 -22.90 52.43
CA LEU A 278 -29.04 -22.08 52.53
C LEU A 278 -30.31 -22.94 52.68
N LYS A 279 -30.37 -24.08 51.98
CA LYS A 279 -31.45 -25.07 52.12
C LYS A 279 -31.47 -25.70 53.50
N ASP A 280 -30.33 -26.19 53.98
CA ASP A 280 -30.24 -26.97 55.22
C ASP A 280 -30.44 -26.14 56.49
N LYS A 281 -29.92 -24.91 56.53
CA LYS A 281 -29.85 -24.14 57.78
C LYS A 281 -31.04 -23.22 58.02
N LYS A 282 -31.72 -22.76 56.97
CA LYS A 282 -32.69 -21.65 57.10
C LYS A 282 -33.88 -21.68 56.15
N GLN A 283 -34.06 -22.72 55.32
CA GLN A 283 -35.14 -22.78 54.31
C GLN A 283 -35.26 -21.52 53.45
N VAL A 284 -34.13 -20.85 53.17
CA VAL A 284 -34.06 -19.66 52.30
C VAL A 284 -33.33 -20.00 51.03
N THR A 285 -33.63 -19.27 49.97
CA THR A 285 -33.00 -19.45 48.67
C THR A 285 -31.91 -18.40 48.44
N LEU A 286 -31.02 -18.65 47.48
CA LEU A 286 -30.02 -17.67 47.09
C LEU A 286 -30.65 -16.33 46.66
N LYS A 287 -31.86 -16.37 46.09
CA LYS A 287 -32.60 -15.16 45.68
C LYS A 287 -32.85 -14.21 46.85
N ASP A 288 -33.11 -14.76 48.04
CA ASP A 288 -33.45 -13.98 49.24
C ASP A 288 -32.22 -13.26 49.83
N VAL A 289 -31.03 -13.81 49.61
CA VAL A 289 -29.78 -13.30 50.17
C VAL A 289 -28.85 -12.66 49.14
N ALA A 290 -29.11 -12.84 47.84
CA ALA A 290 -28.24 -12.38 46.76
C ALA A 290 -28.02 -10.87 46.81
N GLN A 291 -29.08 -10.08 46.94
CA GLN A 291 -28.95 -8.62 46.91
C GLN A 291 -28.27 -8.05 48.17
N PRO A 292 -28.62 -8.49 49.40
CA PRO A 292 -27.84 -8.14 50.60
C PRO A 292 -26.37 -8.54 50.50
N LEU A 293 -26.09 -9.75 50.00
CA LEU A 293 -24.73 -10.26 49.83
C LEU A 293 -23.95 -9.43 48.81
N ARG A 294 -24.59 -9.03 47.70
CA ARG A 294 -24.00 -8.15 46.70
C ARG A 294 -23.63 -6.81 47.32
N VAL A 295 -24.55 -6.14 48.01
CA VAL A 295 -24.29 -4.85 48.65
C VAL A 295 -23.16 -4.98 49.67
N ALA A 296 -23.12 -6.05 50.45
CA ALA A 296 -22.05 -6.27 51.42
C ALA A 296 -20.67 -6.40 50.76
N ILE A 297 -20.60 -7.07 49.60
CA ILE A 297 -19.34 -7.40 48.94
C ILE A 297 -18.89 -6.27 48.01
N THR A 298 -19.79 -5.65 47.24
CA THR A 298 -19.47 -4.67 46.20
C THR A 298 -19.79 -3.23 46.60
N GLY A 299 -20.56 -3.02 47.67
CA GLY A 299 -21.03 -1.70 48.10
C GLY A 299 -22.18 -1.15 47.26
N THR A 300 -22.70 -1.92 46.29
CA THR A 300 -23.71 -1.49 45.32
C THR A 300 -24.78 -2.57 45.12
N ALA A 301 -26.00 -2.18 44.72
CA ALA A 301 -27.05 -3.14 44.38
C ALA A 301 -26.87 -3.76 42.98
N ILE A 302 -26.01 -3.16 42.14
CA ILE A 302 -25.72 -3.58 40.77
C ILE A 302 -24.23 -3.89 40.66
N SER A 303 -23.91 -5.12 40.24
CA SER A 303 -22.54 -5.61 40.07
C SER A 303 -22.52 -6.74 39.02
N PRO A 304 -21.33 -7.20 38.58
CA PRO A 304 -21.16 -8.50 37.95
C PRO A 304 -21.70 -9.66 38.81
N SER A 305 -21.59 -10.91 38.36
CA SER A 305 -22.04 -12.05 39.17
C SER A 305 -21.45 -11.99 40.58
N ILE A 306 -22.26 -12.29 41.59
CA ILE A 306 -21.81 -12.29 42.99
C ILE A 306 -20.66 -13.29 43.15
N ILE A 307 -20.72 -14.41 42.45
CA ILE A 307 -19.70 -15.46 42.51
C ILE A 307 -18.38 -14.95 41.90
N GLU A 308 -18.43 -14.31 40.73
CA GLU A 308 -17.25 -13.69 40.11
C GLU A 308 -16.64 -12.62 41.01
N SER A 309 -17.50 -11.82 41.65
CA SER A 309 -17.08 -10.77 42.58
C SER A 309 -16.37 -11.35 43.80
N MET A 310 -16.89 -12.44 44.37
CA MET A 310 -16.27 -13.17 45.49
C MET A 310 -14.91 -13.77 45.11
N MET A 311 -14.80 -14.31 43.89
CA MET A 311 -13.57 -14.92 43.40
C MET A 311 -12.48 -13.89 43.14
N LEU A 312 -12.83 -12.76 42.53
CA LEU A 312 -11.89 -11.65 42.30
C LEU A 312 -11.39 -11.06 43.62
N LEU A 313 -12.26 -10.97 44.63
CA LEU A 313 -11.89 -10.45 45.95
C LEU A 313 -11.10 -11.46 46.80
N GLY A 314 -11.28 -12.75 46.55
CA GLY A 314 -10.76 -13.83 47.37
C GLY A 314 -11.56 -14.05 48.66
N LYS A 315 -11.36 -15.23 49.28
CA LYS A 315 -12.09 -15.70 50.47
C LYS A 315 -12.03 -14.71 51.65
N GLU A 316 -10.82 -14.31 52.03
CA GLU A 316 -10.60 -13.47 53.22
C GLU A 316 -11.26 -12.09 53.11
N SER A 317 -11.10 -11.43 51.96
CA SER A 317 -11.73 -10.14 51.69
C SER A 317 -13.25 -10.24 51.68
N THR A 318 -13.78 -11.31 51.06
CA THR A 318 -15.22 -11.58 50.99
C THR A 318 -15.82 -11.75 52.39
N ILE A 319 -15.23 -12.63 53.21
CA ILE A 319 -15.69 -12.87 54.59
C ILE A 319 -15.64 -11.59 55.41
N ARG A 320 -14.52 -10.85 55.34
CA ARG A 320 -14.34 -9.59 56.08
C ARG A 320 -15.43 -8.56 55.73
N ARG A 321 -15.76 -8.41 54.45
CA ARG A 321 -16.80 -7.48 53.97
C ARG A 321 -18.19 -7.88 54.47
N ILE A 322 -18.54 -9.16 54.39
CA ILE A 322 -19.80 -9.69 54.90
C ILE A 322 -19.90 -9.47 56.41
N GLN A 323 -18.85 -9.81 57.16
CA GLN A 323 -18.83 -9.68 58.62
C GLN A 323 -19.02 -8.22 59.05
N ARG A 324 -18.31 -7.28 58.39
CA ARG A 324 -18.47 -5.85 58.65
C ARG A 324 -19.92 -5.38 58.48
N CYS A 325 -20.61 -5.83 57.44
CA CYS A 325 -22.02 -5.50 57.25
C CYS A 325 -22.91 -6.11 58.35
N ILE A 326 -22.68 -7.37 58.72
CA ILE A 326 -23.41 -8.02 59.82
C ILE A 326 -23.22 -7.25 61.13
N ASP A 327 -21.99 -6.87 61.47
CA ASP A 327 -21.67 -6.16 62.71
C ASP A 327 -22.30 -4.76 62.74
N THR A 328 -22.33 -4.09 61.58
CA THR A 328 -22.99 -2.79 61.43
C THR A 328 -24.52 -2.91 61.56
N THR A 329 -25.11 -4.01 61.10
CA THR A 329 -26.57 -4.26 61.26
C THR A 329 -26.96 -4.70 62.66
N LYS A 330 -26.04 -5.23 63.47
CA LYS A 330 -26.28 -5.62 64.87
C LYS A 330 -26.14 -4.48 65.87
N THR A 331 -25.46 -3.40 65.47
CA THR A 331 -25.23 -2.20 66.29
C THR A 331 -26.28 -1.10 66.06
N LYS A 332 -27.25 -1.35 65.17
CA LYS A 332 -28.46 -0.54 64.98
C LYS A 332 -29.66 -1.28 65.55
#